data_AF-A0A7C1YAH5-F1
#
_entry.id   AF-A0A7C1YAH5-F1
#
_cell.length_a   1.000
_cell.length_b   1.000
_cell.length_c   1.000
_cell.angle_alpha   90.00
_cell.angle_beta   90.00
_cell.angle_gamma   90.00
#
_symmetry.space_group_name_H-M   'P 1'
#
loop_
_entity.id
_entity.type
_entity.pdbx_description
1 polymer ?
#
loop_
_entity_poly.entity_id
_entity_poly.type
_entity_poly.pdbx_seq_one_letter_code
_entity_poly.pdbx_strand_id
1 'polypeptide(L)'
;MKLQISMTLPSGERQTRTLDPDLLGPGDDTACRKATGLPVSAFIDEDTFGSDSVLVVWWIAGRQAGRHERYQRVVQTWPTIADLQRADPDIEYLEDDSPEG
;
A
#
# COMPACT_ATOMS: atom_id res chain seq x y z
N MET A 1 4.48 8.99 10.51
CA MET A 1 3.16 8.30 10.40
C MET A 1 3.33 7.15 9.42
N LYS A 2 2.97 5.92 9.80
CA LYS A 2 3.11 4.74 8.93
C LYS A 2 1.73 4.23 8.53
N LEU A 3 1.59 3.68 7.33
CA LEU A 3 0.35 3.05 6.90
C LEU A 3 0.48 1.54 6.98
N GLN A 4 -0.37 0.90 7.77
CA GLN A 4 -0.48 -0.54 7.84
C GLN A 4 -1.72 -1.02 7.09
N ILE A 5 -1.54 -1.98 6.20
CA ILE A 5 -2.64 -2.64 5.49
C ILE A 5 -2.58 -4.13 5.81
N SER A 6 -3.66 -4.64 6.41
CA SER A 6 -3.84 -6.07 6.67
C SER A 6 -4.98 -6.63 5.86
N MET A 7 -4.73 -7.75 5.18
CA MET A 7 -5.68 -8.30 4.22
C MET A 7 -5.64 -9.83 4.21
N THR A 8 -6.81 -10.45 4.03
CA THR A 8 -6.90 -11.89 3.81
C THR A 8 -6.80 -12.19 2.32
N LEU A 9 -5.77 -12.92 1.92
CA LEU A 9 -5.57 -13.34 0.53
C LEU A 9 -6.58 -14.43 0.13
N PRO A 10 -6.79 -14.69 -1.18
CA PRO A 10 -7.63 -15.79 -1.65
C PRO A 10 -7.23 -17.17 -1.14
N SER A 11 -5.97 -17.34 -0.73
CA SER A 11 -5.48 -18.56 -0.08
C SER A 11 -6.02 -18.75 1.35
N GLY A 12 -6.69 -17.75 1.92
CA GLY A 12 -7.12 -17.70 3.32
C GLY A 12 -6.05 -17.18 4.29
N GLU A 13 -4.86 -16.84 3.79
CA GLU A 13 -3.76 -16.31 4.61
C GLU A 13 -3.95 -14.80 4.85
N ARG A 14 -3.90 -14.37 6.12
CA ARG A 14 -3.84 -12.93 6.45
C ARG A 14 -2.40 -12.45 6.29
N GLN A 15 -2.20 -11.46 5.43
CA GLN A 15 -0.92 -10.78 5.26
C GLN A 15 -1.06 -9.31 5.66
N THR A 16 -0.03 -8.83 6.37
CA THR A 16 0.09 -7.43 6.75
C THR A 16 1.31 -6.84 6.06
N ARG A 17 1.15 -5.63 5.54
CA ARG A 17 2.25 -4.83 5.00
C ARG A 17 2.20 -3.43 5.61
N THR A 18 3.37 -2.90 5.91
CA THR A 18 3.53 -1.55 6.44
C THR A 18 4.30 -0.73 5.43
N LEU A 19 3.73 0.42 5.07
CA LEU A 19 4.39 1.48 4.33
C LEU A 19 4.88 2.52 5.32
N ASP A 20 6.14 2.89 5.21
CA ASP A 20 6.70 4.04 5.92
C ASP A 20 6.93 5.17 4.90
N PRO A 21 6.06 6.21 4.88
CA PRO A 21 6.21 7.37 4.01
C PRO A 21 7.56 8.08 4.15
N ASP A 22 8.18 8.04 5.33
CA ASP A 22 9.47 8.71 5.59
C ASP A 22 10.64 7.95 4.92
N LEU A 23 10.44 6.68 4.58
CA LEU A 23 11.39 5.86 3.82
C LEU A 23 11.15 5.90 2.31
N LEU A 24 10.18 6.70 1.83
CA LEU A 24 9.94 6.84 0.39
C LEU A 24 11.06 7.64 -0.28
N GLY A 25 11.67 7.02 -1.28
CA GLY A 25 12.67 7.68 -2.12
C GLY A 25 12.09 8.23 -3.43
N PRO A 26 12.84 9.09 -4.15
CA PRO A 26 12.47 9.55 -5.49
C PRO A 26 12.21 8.42 -6.50
N GLY A 27 12.81 7.26 -6.26
CA GLY A 27 12.62 6.05 -7.07
C GLY A 27 11.20 5.48 -6.97
N ASP A 28 10.57 5.56 -5.80
CA ASP A 28 9.22 5.03 -5.59
C ASP A 28 8.16 5.94 -6.20
N ASP A 29 8.35 7.26 -6.09
CA ASP A 29 7.53 8.23 -6.81
C ASP A 29 7.64 8.08 -8.33
N THR A 30 8.85 7.85 -8.84
CA THR A 30 9.05 7.59 -10.27
C THR A 30 8.37 6.30 -10.69
N ALA A 31 8.46 5.25 -9.88
CA ALA A 31 7.81 3.97 -10.14
C ALA A 31 6.27 4.11 -10.12
N CYS A 32 5.74 4.81 -9.13
CA CYS A 32 4.31 5.09 -8.98
C CYS A 32 3.77 5.87 -10.18
N ARG A 33 4.41 6.98 -10.55
CA ARG A 33 4.02 7.79 -11.73
C ARG A 33 4.02 6.97 -13.02
N LYS A 34 5.02 6.09 -13.21
CA LYS A 34 5.06 5.20 -14.38
C LYS A 34 3.93 4.17 -14.40
N ALA A 35 3.42 3.79 -13.24
CA ALA A 35 2.40 2.77 -13.08
C ALA A 35 0.98 3.33 -13.10
N THR A 36 0.75 4.50 -12.50
CA THR A 36 -0.58 5.06 -12.23
C THR A 36 -0.79 6.47 -12.78
N GLY A 37 0.29 7.15 -13.20
CA GLY A 37 0.26 8.56 -13.60
C GLY A 37 0.37 9.57 -12.45
N LEU A 38 0.38 9.10 -11.19
CA LEU A 38 0.38 9.94 -9.99
C LEU A 38 1.57 9.59 -9.07
N PRO A 39 2.04 10.52 -8.20
CA PRO A 39 3.03 10.22 -7.16
C PRO A 39 2.44 9.35 -6.04
N VAL A 40 3.29 8.77 -5.18
CA VAL A 40 2.83 7.92 -4.06
C VAL A 40 1.96 8.72 -3.09
N SER A 41 2.26 10.01 -2.89
CA SER A 41 1.52 10.89 -1.99
C SER A 41 0.02 10.97 -2.29
N ALA A 42 -0.39 10.79 -3.55
CA ALA A 42 -1.80 10.81 -3.95
C ALA A 42 -2.60 9.57 -3.48
N PHE A 43 -1.91 8.54 -2.97
CA PHE A 43 -2.51 7.27 -2.56
C PHE A 43 -2.38 7.01 -1.05
N ILE A 44 -1.74 7.91 -0.30
CA ILE A 44 -1.58 7.78 1.16
C ILE A 44 -2.30 8.89 1.92
N ASP A 45 -2.97 9.78 1.19
CA ASP A 45 -3.79 10.84 1.75
C ASP A 45 -5.11 10.26 2.29
N GLU A 46 -5.35 10.46 3.58
CA GLU A 46 -6.52 9.98 4.33
C GLU A 46 -7.84 10.41 3.68
N ASP A 47 -7.92 11.66 3.19
CA ASP A 47 -9.15 12.23 2.65
C ASP A 47 -9.55 11.61 1.30
N THR A 48 -8.58 10.98 0.61
CA THR A 48 -8.77 10.40 -0.73
C THR A 48 -8.50 8.91 -0.78
N PHE A 49 -8.26 8.27 0.37
CA PHE A 49 -7.89 6.87 0.45
C PHE A 49 -9.04 5.96 -0.02
N GLY A 50 -8.76 5.13 -1.03
CA GLY A 50 -9.76 4.21 -1.59
C GLY A 50 -9.15 2.91 -2.10
N SER A 51 -9.92 2.15 -2.88
CA SER A 51 -9.51 0.83 -3.38
C SER A 51 -8.22 0.87 -4.20
N ASP A 52 -8.00 1.92 -4.99
CA ASP A 52 -6.76 2.09 -5.77
C ASP A 52 -5.57 2.40 -4.85
N SER A 53 -5.81 3.17 -3.77
CA SER A 53 -4.83 3.46 -2.74
C SER A 53 -4.32 2.18 -2.08
N VAL A 54 -5.22 1.24 -1.76
CA VAL A 54 -4.85 -0.07 -1.19
C VAL A 54 -3.86 -0.80 -2.09
N LEU A 55 -4.13 -0.89 -3.40
CA LEU A 55 -3.26 -1.61 -4.34
C LEU A 55 -1.88 -0.95 -4.48
N VAL A 56 -1.85 0.38 -4.55
CA VAL A 56 -0.61 1.14 -4.66
C VAL A 56 0.20 1.00 -3.39
N VAL A 57 -0.40 1.23 -2.22
CA VAL A 57 0.32 1.14 -0.95
C VAL A 57 0.79 -0.28 -0.69
N TRP A 58 -0.04 -1.30 -0.97
CA TRP A 58 0.38 -2.70 -0.87
C TRP A 58 1.62 -3.01 -1.72
N TRP A 59 1.64 -2.47 -2.95
CA TRP A 59 2.76 -2.63 -3.86
C TRP A 59 4.02 -1.91 -3.36
N ILE A 60 3.91 -0.64 -2.95
CA ILE A 60 5.05 0.16 -2.48
C ILE A 60 5.59 -0.37 -1.14
N ALA A 61 4.73 -0.75 -0.20
CA ALA A 61 5.12 -1.41 1.05
C ALA A 61 5.87 -2.72 0.77
N GLY A 62 5.43 -3.49 -0.24
CA GLY A 62 6.16 -4.67 -0.71
C GLY A 62 7.58 -4.33 -1.16
N ARG A 63 7.74 -3.24 -1.92
CA ARG A 63 9.06 -2.77 -2.39
C ARG A 63 9.97 -2.34 -1.25
N GLN A 64 9.45 -1.61 -0.27
CA GLN A 64 10.20 -1.24 0.95
C GLN A 64 10.65 -2.48 1.72
N ALA A 65 9.83 -3.52 1.76
CA ALA A 65 10.18 -4.82 2.34
C ALA A 65 11.11 -5.70 1.45
N GLY A 66 11.68 -5.15 0.38
CA GLY A 66 12.60 -5.86 -0.53
C GLY A 66 11.93 -6.72 -1.61
N ARG A 67 10.61 -6.61 -1.82
CA ARG A 67 9.89 -7.33 -2.88
C ARG A 67 9.84 -6.51 -4.17
N HIS A 68 10.40 -7.05 -5.24
CA HIS A 68 10.47 -6.35 -6.53
C HIS A 68 9.36 -6.77 -7.51
N GLU A 69 8.12 -6.80 -7.03
CA GLU A 69 6.96 -7.10 -7.88
C GLU A 69 6.63 -5.89 -8.78
N ARG A 70 6.16 -6.14 -10.01
CA ARG A 70 5.63 -5.08 -10.88
C ARG A 70 4.20 -4.75 -10.47
N TYR A 71 3.83 -3.47 -10.52
CA TYR A 71 2.46 -3.03 -10.20
C TYR A 71 1.39 -3.81 -10.98
N GLN A 72 1.58 -4.01 -12.29
CA GLN A 72 0.67 -4.81 -13.13
C GLN A 72 0.46 -6.22 -12.60
N ARG A 73 1.51 -6.85 -12.04
CA ARG A 73 1.41 -8.17 -11.43
C ARG A 73 0.63 -8.09 -10.14
N VAL A 74 0.85 -7.07 -9.31
CA VAL A 74 0.01 -6.84 -8.12
C VAL A 74 -1.44 -6.77 -8.55
N VAL A 75 -1.83 -5.86 -9.46
CA VAL A 75 -3.22 -5.72 -9.94
C VAL A 75 -3.81 -7.03 -10.51
N GLN A 76 -3.01 -7.87 -11.18
CA GLN A 76 -3.48 -9.15 -11.76
C GLN A 76 -3.56 -10.30 -10.75
N THR A 77 -2.72 -10.29 -9.72
CA THR A 77 -2.59 -11.41 -8.76
C THR A 77 -3.34 -11.13 -7.47
N TRP A 78 -3.56 -9.85 -7.18
CA TRP A 78 -4.42 -9.42 -6.09
C TRP A 78 -5.88 -9.60 -6.47
N PRO A 79 -6.73 -9.92 -5.47
CA PRO A 79 -8.10 -10.22 -5.75
C PRO A 79 -8.77 -8.94 -6.30
N THR A 80 -9.77 -9.13 -7.16
CA THR A 80 -10.37 -8.06 -7.98
C THR A 80 -10.86 -6.91 -7.10
N ILE A 81 -11.17 -5.74 -7.67
CA ILE A 81 -11.82 -4.65 -6.90
C ILE A 81 -13.04 -5.17 -6.12
N ALA A 82 -13.78 -6.14 -6.68
CA ALA A 82 -14.92 -6.77 -6.00
C ALA A 82 -14.53 -7.63 -4.80
N ASP A 83 -13.32 -8.19 -4.80
CA ASP A 83 -12.79 -8.93 -3.66
C ASP A 83 -12.18 -8.00 -2.62
N LEU A 84 -11.54 -6.90 -3.02
CA LEU A 84 -11.11 -5.83 -2.11
C LEU A 84 -12.30 -5.26 -1.33
N GLN A 85 -13.42 -5.03 -2.02
CA GLN A 85 -14.68 -4.60 -1.39
C GLN A 85 -15.28 -5.65 -0.44
N ARG A 86 -14.95 -6.95 -0.62
CA ARG A 86 -15.42 -8.04 0.25
C ARG A 86 -14.44 -8.40 1.38
N ALA A 87 -13.16 -8.23 1.15
CA ALA A 87 -12.08 -8.64 2.04
C ALA A 87 -11.92 -7.70 3.24
N ASP A 88 -12.56 -6.52 3.19
CA ASP A 88 -12.55 -5.51 4.24
C ASP A 88 -11.11 -5.21 4.71
N PRO A 89 -10.28 -4.57 3.85
CA PRO A 89 -8.93 -4.18 4.22
C PRO A 89 -8.94 -3.43 5.55
N ASP A 90 -8.19 -3.97 6.49
CA ASP A 90 -7.95 -3.32 7.77
C ASP A 90 -6.79 -2.35 7.58
N ILE A 91 -7.11 -1.05 7.58
CA ILE A 91 -6.18 0.04 7.29
C ILE A 91 -6.00 0.83 8.58
N GLU A 92 -4.77 0.84 9.09
CA GLU A 92 -4.40 1.56 10.31
C GLU A 92 -3.31 2.57 9.99
N TYR A 93 -3.54 3.82 10.41
CA TYR A 93 -2.53 4.88 10.42
C TYR A 93 -1.82 4.81 11.76
N LEU A 94 -0.59 4.30 11.76
CA LEU A 94 0.22 4.19 12.96
C LEU A 94 0.93 5.54 13.17
N GLU A 95 0.57 6.22 14.25
CA GLU A 95 1.33 7.37 14.71
C GLU A 95 2.75 6.93 15.05
N ASP A 96 3.73 7.78 14.72
CA ASP A 96 5.10 7.51 15.13
C ASP A 96 5.17 7.83 16.62
N ASP A 97 5.15 6.80 17.46
CA ASP A 97 5.32 6.88 18.91
C ASP A 97 6.77 7.28 19.22
N SER A 98 7.16 8.47 18.74
CA SER A 98 8.35 9.15 19.19
C SER A 98 8.03 9.65 20.59
N PRO A 99 8.68 9.11 21.65
CA PRO A 99 8.45 9.63 23.00
C PRO A 99 8.81 11.11 22.99
N GLU A 100 7.85 11.96 23.33
CA GLU A 100 8.09 13.38 23.60
C GLU A 100 9.17 13.45 24.70
N GLY A 101 10.40 13.78 24.28
CA GLY A 101 11.57 13.92 25.14
C GLY A 101 11.87 15.38 25.43
#